data_AF-A0A433RNJ9-F1
#
_entry.id   AF-A0A433RNJ9-F1
#
_cell.length_a   1.000
_cell.length_b   1.000
_cell.length_c   1.000
_cell.angle_alpha   90.00
_cell.angle_beta   90.00
_cell.angle_gamma   90.00
#
_symmetry.space_group_name_H-M   'P 1'
#
loop_
_entity.id
_entity.type
_entity.pdbx_description
1 polymer ?
#
loop_
_entity_poly.entity_id
_entity_poly.type
_entity_poly.pdbx_seq_one_letter_code
_entity_poly.pdbx_strand_id
1 'polypeptide(L)'
;MTPFQQLLSFDLTVQSLWGKMSEVLEKDNHLSADLKEEVRKTLAQENGCLYCKAKGKPNPRLYDEKMAVCTGYAEAFLKSKGQTPLAVTEVLNDYLTKEEKDELLAFICFITASQYLGALHQLQPIISK
;
A
#
# COMPACT_ATOMS: atom_id res chain seq x y z
N MET A 1 4.86 -20.27 -4.40
CA MET A 1 3.56 -19.58 -4.34
C MET A 1 3.35 -19.07 -2.93
N THR A 2 3.08 -17.78 -2.75
CA THR A 2 2.84 -17.17 -1.43
C THR A 2 1.41 -17.47 -0.95
N PRO A 3 1.11 -17.37 0.36
CA PRO A 3 -0.26 -17.51 0.86
C PRO A 3 -1.23 -16.52 0.21
N PHE A 4 -0.76 -15.31 -0.13
CA PHE A 4 -1.58 -14.34 -0.85
C PHE A 4 -1.90 -14.81 -2.28
N GLN A 5 -0.90 -15.33 -3.01
CA GLN A 5 -1.14 -15.87 -4.36
C GLN A 5 -2.16 -17.01 -4.36
N GLN A 6 -2.20 -17.84 -3.31
CA GLN A 6 -3.21 -18.90 -3.16
C GLN A 6 -4.65 -18.37 -3.10
N LEU A 7 -4.88 -17.15 -2.61
CA LEU A 7 -6.21 -16.52 -2.61
C LEU A 7 -6.77 -16.32 -4.03
N LEU A 8 -5.88 -16.22 -5.01
CA LEU A 8 -6.22 -15.97 -6.41
C LEU A 8 -6.14 -17.24 -7.28
N SER A 9 -5.98 -18.43 -6.69
CA SER A 9 -5.80 -19.68 -7.45
C SER A 9 -7.05 -20.15 -8.20
N PHE A 10 -8.18 -19.46 -8.04
CA PHE A 10 -9.39 -19.71 -8.84
C PHE A 10 -9.17 -19.38 -10.32
N ASP A 11 -8.22 -18.49 -10.65
CA ASP A 11 -7.87 -18.12 -12.00
C ASP A 11 -6.38 -17.73 -12.10
N LEU A 12 -5.60 -18.50 -12.85
CA LEU A 12 -4.16 -18.29 -13.02
C LEU A 12 -3.82 -17.00 -13.77
N THR A 13 -4.72 -16.51 -14.63
CA THR A 13 -4.56 -15.22 -15.32
C THR A 13 -4.69 -14.09 -14.31
N VAL A 14 -5.73 -14.11 -13.47
CA VAL A 14 -5.94 -13.11 -12.41
C VAL A 14 -4.77 -13.10 -11.43
N GLN A 15 -4.34 -14.28 -10.96
CA GLN A 15 -3.19 -14.41 -10.07
C GLN A 15 -1.92 -13.80 -10.69
N SER A 16 -1.64 -14.10 -11.97
CA SER A 16 -0.47 -13.60 -12.69
C SER A 16 -0.51 -12.08 -12.85
N LEU A 17 -1.65 -11.53 -13.27
CA LEU A 17 -1.81 -10.08 -13.46
C LEU A 17 -1.70 -9.32 -12.15
N TRP A 18 -2.33 -9.81 -11.07
CA TRP A 18 -2.21 -9.21 -9.75
C TRP A 18 -0.76 -9.20 -9.25
N GLY A 19 -0.04 -10.31 -9.44
CA GLY A 19 1.37 -10.42 -9.09
C GLY A 19 2.25 -9.42 -9.87
N LYS A 20 2.03 -9.30 -11.18
CA LYS A 20 2.75 -8.33 -12.02
C LYS A 20 2.45 -6.88 -11.64
N MET A 21 1.19 -6.56 -11.31
CA MET A 21 0.82 -5.25 -10.82
C MET A 21 1.54 -4.93 -9.49
N SER A 22 1.58 -5.89 -8.56
CA SER A 22 2.33 -5.75 -7.31
C SER A 22 3.80 -5.44 -7.56
N GLU A 23 4.46 -6.24 -8.41
CA GLU A 23 5.88 -6.06 -8.75
C GLU A 23 6.18 -4.68 -9.37
N VAL A 24 5.34 -4.26 -10.34
CA VAL A 24 5.52 -2.97 -11.03
C VAL A 24 5.26 -1.79 -10.10
N LEU A 25 4.26 -1.89 -9.22
CA LEU A 25 3.88 -0.82 -8.32
C LEU A 25 4.80 -0.73 -7.09
N GLU A 26 5.41 -1.82 -6.63
CA GLU A 26 6.27 -1.83 -5.43
C GLU A 26 7.72 -1.42 -5.70
N LYS A 27 8.27 -1.66 -6.90
CA LYS A 27 9.66 -1.30 -7.27
C LYS A 27 9.88 0.20 -7.50
N ASP A 28 11.12 0.69 -7.53
CA ASP A 28 11.41 2.09 -7.86
C ASP A 28 10.80 2.55 -9.20
N ASN A 29 10.23 3.75 -9.20
CA ASN A 29 9.80 4.47 -10.40
C ASN A 29 9.78 5.99 -10.14
N HIS A 30 8.63 6.69 -10.21
CA HIS A 30 8.57 8.09 -9.81
C HIS A 30 8.71 8.23 -8.29
N LEU A 31 8.20 7.25 -7.54
CA LEU A 31 8.44 7.11 -6.11
C LEU A 31 9.43 5.98 -5.83
N SER A 32 10.26 6.16 -4.80
CA SER A 32 11.15 5.10 -4.34
C SER A 32 10.36 3.93 -3.73
N ALA A 33 10.92 2.73 -3.87
CA ALA A 33 10.41 1.51 -3.25
C ALA A 33 10.33 1.66 -1.73
N ASP A 34 11.33 2.32 -1.12
CA ASP A 34 11.35 2.58 0.34
C ASP A 34 10.16 3.43 0.80
N LEU A 35 9.85 4.51 0.08
CA LEU A 35 8.70 5.36 0.39
C LEU A 35 7.39 4.56 0.26
N LYS A 36 7.26 3.79 -0.82
CA LYS A 36 6.09 2.96 -1.07
C LYS A 36 5.92 1.87 -0.02
N GLU A 37 7.00 1.27 0.44
CA GLU A 37 6.97 0.29 1.52
C GLU A 37 6.50 0.91 2.84
N GLU A 38 6.91 2.13 3.16
CA GLU A 38 6.41 2.86 4.33
C GLU A 38 4.91 3.19 4.21
N VAL A 39 4.45 3.65 3.05
CA VAL A 39 3.02 3.82 2.77
C VAL A 39 2.25 2.50 2.91
N ARG A 40 2.79 1.39 2.39
CA ARG A 40 2.18 0.06 2.51
C ARG A 40 2.04 -0.38 3.97
N LYS A 41 3.08 -0.18 4.78
CA LYS A 41 3.07 -0.50 6.22
C LYS A 41 2.05 0.34 6.99
N THR A 42 1.91 1.62 6.65
CA THR A 42 0.89 2.51 7.22
C THR A 42 -0.51 1.99 6.93
N LEU A 43 -0.83 1.71 5.66
CA LEU A 43 -2.11 1.13 5.25
C LEU A 43 -2.43 -0.18 6.01
N ALA A 44 -1.40 -1.03 6.19
CA ALA A 44 -1.55 -2.34 6.82
C ALA A 44 -1.91 -2.26 8.32
N GLN A 45 -1.70 -1.11 8.98
CA GLN A 45 -2.04 -0.99 10.40
C GLN A 45 -3.55 -1.03 10.63
N GLU A 46 -4.33 -0.45 9.70
CA GLU A 46 -5.77 -0.23 9.85
C GLU A 46 -6.63 -1.06 8.88
N ASN A 47 -6.08 -1.54 7.75
CA ASN A 47 -6.82 -2.32 6.76
C ASN A 47 -7.18 -3.77 7.20
N GLY A 48 -6.79 -4.19 8.42
CA GLY A 48 -7.24 -5.45 9.03
C GLY A 48 -6.54 -6.73 8.56
N CYS A 49 -5.64 -6.68 7.58
CA CYS A 49 -4.90 -7.86 7.11
C CYS A 49 -3.74 -8.23 8.05
N LEU A 50 -3.90 -9.27 8.88
CA LEU A 50 -2.85 -9.72 9.80
C LEU A 50 -1.55 -10.14 9.08
N TYR A 51 -1.66 -10.92 8.00
CA TYR A 51 -0.52 -11.28 7.15
C TYR A 51 0.25 -10.03 6.64
N CYS A 52 -0.47 -9.01 6.19
CA CYS A 52 0.12 -7.80 5.63
C CYS A 52 0.73 -6.91 6.70
N LYS A 53 0.08 -6.82 7.87
CA LYS A 53 0.53 -6.08 9.06
C LYS A 53 1.80 -6.69 9.65
N ALA A 54 1.93 -8.02 9.61
CA ALA A 54 3.12 -8.72 10.10
C ALA A 54 4.39 -8.42 9.30
N LYS A 55 4.28 -7.92 8.06
CA LYS A 55 5.45 -7.54 7.24
C LYS A 55 6.19 -6.31 7.78
N GLY A 56 5.61 -5.54 8.71
CA GLY A 56 6.31 -4.44 9.36
C GLY A 56 5.39 -3.30 9.80
N LYS A 57 5.98 -2.39 10.58
CA LYS A 57 5.35 -1.13 11.01
C LYS A 57 6.09 0.05 10.36
N PRO A 58 5.38 1.15 10.06
CA PRO A 58 6.03 2.37 9.57
C PRO A 58 7.11 2.83 10.56
N ASN A 59 8.22 3.36 10.04
CA ASN A 59 9.35 3.84 10.83
C ASN A 59 9.62 5.34 10.57
N PRO A 60 8.96 6.25 11.32
CA PRO A 60 9.07 7.70 11.13
C PRO A 60 10.49 8.27 11.24
N ARG A 61 11.43 7.53 11.85
CA ARG A 61 12.84 7.97 11.95
C ARG A 61 13.57 7.98 10.61
N LEU A 62 13.02 7.33 9.59
CA LEU A 62 13.58 7.25 8.25
C LEU A 62 12.99 8.30 7.31
N TYR A 63 12.06 9.14 7.78
CA TYR A 63 11.25 9.98 6.90
C TYR A 63 11.98 11.26 6.54
N ASP A 64 12.16 11.47 5.25
CA ASP A 64 12.28 12.82 4.70
C ASP A 64 10.90 13.48 4.60
N GLU A 65 10.87 14.74 4.17
CA GLU A 65 9.62 15.51 4.05
C GLU A 65 8.62 14.82 3.11
N LYS A 66 9.11 14.27 1.99
CA LYS A 66 8.27 13.60 0.99
C LYS A 66 7.63 12.33 1.56
N MET A 67 8.41 11.50 2.24
CA MET A 67 7.92 10.28 2.89
C MET A 67 6.93 10.59 4.01
N ALA A 68 7.18 11.63 4.80
CA ALA A 68 6.27 12.09 5.83
C ALA A 68 4.92 12.54 5.25
N VAL A 69 4.93 13.29 4.14
CA VAL A 69 3.71 13.76 3.46
C VAL A 69 2.93 12.59 2.85
N CYS A 70 3.60 11.68 2.14
CA CYS A 70 2.95 10.51 1.53
C CYS A 70 2.33 9.56 2.56
N THR A 71 3.04 9.30 3.66
CA THR A 71 2.53 8.45 4.75
C THR A 71 1.41 9.14 5.53
N GLY A 72 1.52 10.45 5.80
CA GLY A 72 0.45 11.24 6.40
C GLY A 72 -0.82 11.28 5.54
N TYR A 73 -0.67 11.38 4.21
CA TYR A 73 -1.80 11.26 3.29
C TYR A 73 -2.44 9.87 3.36
N ALA A 74 -1.65 8.79 3.43
CA ALA A 74 -2.18 7.43 3.60
C ALA A 74 -2.98 7.28 4.90
N GLU A 75 -2.55 7.90 6.01
CA GLU A 75 -3.34 7.94 7.24
C GLU A 75 -4.65 8.71 7.07
N ALA A 76 -4.64 9.85 6.39
CA ALA A 76 -5.84 10.62 6.11
C ALA A 76 -6.83 9.83 5.23
N PHE A 77 -6.32 9.10 4.23
CA PHE A 77 -7.08 8.16 3.40
C PHE A 77 -7.74 7.04 4.22
N LEU A 78 -7.00 6.45 5.17
CA LEU A 78 -7.56 5.43 6.07
C LEU A 78 -8.67 6.01 6.95
N LYS A 79 -8.44 7.18 7.57
CA LYS A 79 -9.41 7.86 8.45
C LYS A 79 -10.68 8.25 7.69
N SER A 80 -10.55 8.65 6.43
CA SER A 80 -11.67 9.01 5.55
C SER A 80 -12.30 7.81 4.84
N LYS A 81 -11.74 6.60 4.97
CA LYS A 81 -12.13 5.41 4.22
C LYS A 81 -12.17 5.65 2.70
N GLY A 82 -11.20 6.38 2.19
CA GLY A 82 -11.09 6.76 0.78
C GLY A 82 -11.94 7.96 0.36
N GLN A 83 -12.72 8.56 1.25
CA GLN A 83 -13.44 9.81 1.01
C GLN A 83 -12.59 11.02 1.39
N THR A 84 -11.31 11.02 1.00
CA THR A 84 -10.36 12.08 1.37
C THR A 84 -10.80 13.40 0.71
N PRO A 85 -10.94 14.49 1.48
CA PRO A 85 -11.29 15.79 0.90
C PRO A 85 -10.27 16.24 -0.13
N LEU A 86 -10.72 16.89 -1.21
CA LEU A 86 -9.85 17.38 -2.27
C LEU A 86 -8.70 18.24 -1.71
N ALA A 87 -9.01 19.15 -0.78
CA ALA A 87 -8.01 20.01 -0.14
C ALA A 87 -6.89 19.22 0.56
N VAL A 88 -7.19 18.03 1.11
CA VAL A 88 -6.18 17.17 1.74
C VAL A 88 -5.31 16.50 0.67
N THR A 89 -5.90 16.09 -0.45
CA THR A 89 -5.17 15.55 -1.60
C THR A 89 -4.31 16.61 -2.28
N GLU A 90 -4.75 17.86 -2.30
CA GLU A 90 -4.03 18.98 -2.91
C GLU A 90 -2.72 19.33 -2.19
N VAL A 91 -2.60 19.03 -0.89
CA VAL A 91 -1.33 19.16 -0.14
C VAL A 91 -0.18 18.38 -0.80
N LEU A 92 -0.49 17.27 -1.48
CA LEU A 92 0.52 16.49 -2.20
C LEU A 92 1.20 17.29 -3.31
N ASN A 93 0.53 18.30 -3.89
CA ASN A 93 1.08 19.09 -5.01
C ASN A 93 2.29 19.94 -4.59
N ASP A 94 2.45 20.22 -3.29
CA ASP A 94 3.58 21.01 -2.77
C ASP A 94 4.87 20.17 -2.66
N TYR A 95 4.75 18.83 -2.71
CA TYR A 95 5.84 17.89 -2.46
C TYR A 95 6.08 16.90 -3.62
N LEU A 96 5.06 16.66 -4.44
CA LEU A 96 5.06 15.66 -5.50
C LEU A 96 4.85 16.29 -6.87
N THR A 97 5.50 15.73 -7.88
CA THR A 97 5.10 15.95 -9.27
C THR A 97 3.73 15.34 -9.54
N LYS A 98 3.14 15.66 -10.70
CA LYS A 98 1.88 15.05 -11.13
C LYS A 98 2.01 13.53 -11.22
N GLU A 99 3.09 13.03 -11.79
CA GLU A 99 3.34 11.60 -11.99
C GLU A 99 3.57 10.88 -10.66
N GLU A 100 4.32 11.49 -9.73
CA GLU A 100 4.50 10.95 -8.37
C GLU A 100 3.17 10.85 -7.62
N LYS A 101 2.30 11.88 -7.74
CA LYS A 101 0.98 11.86 -7.11
C LYS A 101 0.08 10.79 -7.73
N ASP A 102 0.03 10.70 -9.05
CA ASP A 102 -0.76 9.68 -9.75
C ASP A 102 -0.28 8.26 -9.37
N GLU A 103 1.04 8.05 -9.28
CA GLU A 103 1.63 6.79 -8.81
C GLU A 103 1.24 6.50 -7.34
N LEU A 104 1.34 7.47 -6.43
CA LEU A 104 0.96 7.30 -5.02
C LEU A 104 -0.50 6.87 -4.88
N LEU A 105 -1.42 7.55 -5.58
CA LEU A 105 -2.85 7.27 -5.48
C LEU A 105 -3.19 5.88 -6.03
N ALA A 106 -2.60 5.51 -7.17
CA ALA A 106 -2.75 4.17 -7.74
C ALA A 106 -2.20 3.10 -6.78
N PHE A 107 -1.03 3.34 -6.20
CA PHE A 107 -0.39 2.46 -5.22
C PHE A 107 -1.26 2.26 -3.98
N ILE A 108 -1.77 3.34 -3.38
CA ILE A 108 -2.63 3.29 -2.19
C ILE A 108 -3.89 2.45 -2.47
N CYS A 109 -4.55 2.67 -3.60
CA CYS A 109 -5.74 1.91 -3.98
C CYS A 109 -5.44 0.42 -4.18
N PHE A 110 -4.37 0.10 -4.91
CA PHE A 110 -3.96 -1.29 -5.17
C PHE A 110 -3.58 -2.03 -3.89
N ILE A 111 -2.79 -1.40 -3.03
CA ILE A 111 -2.40 -1.98 -1.74
C ILE A 111 -3.60 -2.13 -0.82
N THR A 112 -4.53 -1.16 -0.80
CA THR A 112 -5.76 -1.26 -0.02
C THR A 112 -6.62 -2.44 -0.49
N ALA A 113 -6.81 -2.60 -1.81
CA ALA A 113 -7.52 -3.76 -2.36
C ALA A 113 -6.86 -5.09 -1.98
N SER A 114 -5.53 -5.16 -2.08
CA SER A 114 -4.76 -6.35 -1.69
C SER A 114 -4.90 -6.66 -0.20
N GLN A 115 -4.79 -5.64 0.66
CA GLN A 115 -4.92 -5.82 2.10
C GLN A 115 -6.35 -6.20 2.49
N TYR A 116 -7.37 -5.57 1.90
CA TYR A 116 -8.77 -5.98 2.13
C TYR A 116 -9.04 -7.41 1.70
N LEU A 117 -8.51 -7.86 0.56
CA LEU A 117 -8.63 -9.26 0.16
C LEU A 117 -8.01 -10.19 1.20
N GLY A 118 -6.79 -9.88 1.67
CA GLY A 118 -6.15 -10.64 2.73
C GLY A 118 -6.94 -10.65 4.05
N ALA A 119 -7.54 -9.51 4.41
CA ALA A 119 -8.37 -9.38 5.62
C ALA A 119 -9.67 -10.18 5.52
N LEU A 120 -10.38 -10.11 4.39
CA LEU A 120 -11.62 -10.86 4.13
C LEU A 120 -11.40 -12.37 4.21
N HIS A 121 -10.23 -12.84 3.76
CA HIS A 121 -9.82 -14.24 3.87
C HIS A 121 -9.16 -14.59 5.21
N GLN A 122 -9.07 -13.64 6.15
CA GLN A 122 -8.42 -13.82 7.46
C GLN A 122 -7.01 -14.42 7.33
N LEU A 123 -6.26 -13.98 6.31
CA LEU A 123 -4.97 -14.54 5.96
C LEU A 123 -3.98 -14.39 7.12
N GLN A 124 -3.44 -15.52 7.59
CA GLN A 124 -2.54 -15.57 8.73
C GLN A 124 -1.08 -15.29 8.31
N PRO A 125 -0.28 -14.63 9.17
CA PRO A 125 1.16 -14.53 8.98
C PRO A 125 1.80 -15.92 8.89
N ILE A 126 2.82 -16.08 8.03
CA ILE A 126 3.66 -17.27 8.07
C ILE A 126 4.58 -17.13 9.27
N ILE A 127 4.33 -17.90 10.32
CA ILE A 127 5.25 -18.00 11.45
C ILE A 127 6.40 -18.91 11.00
N SER A 128 7.55 -18.32 10.66
CA SER A 128 8.79 -19.09 10.60
C SER A 128 9.11 -19.56 12.01
N LYS A 129 9.06 -20.87 12.26
CA LYS A 129 9.61 -21.49 13.47
C LYS A 129 11.13 -21.49 13.41
#